data_AF-C5M119-F1
#
_entry.id   AF-C5M119-F1
#
_cell.length_a   1.000
_cell.length_b   1.000
_cell.length_c   1.000
_cell.angle_alpha   90.00
_cell.angle_beta   90.00
_cell.angle_gamma   90.00
#
_symmetry.space_group_name_H-M   'P 1'
#
loop_
_entity.id
_entity.type
_entity.pdbx_description
1 polymer ?
#
loop_
_entity_poly.entity_id
_entity_poly.type
_entity_poly.pdbx_seq_one_letter_code
_entity_poly.pdbx_strand_id
1 'polypeptide(L)'
;MDGFLVRPVGETHPSVKKMSGIPYRELRIISNITAGHGVATVAEHCDATYVTTGTLVENADLAVVKIEDCDVSGDTVIVPVTGVVAGLNLRSVGSDIKKDELIARRGAVLTPALLAALEGVSAIVELLPVVKIAIVSSGDELVKKEVPDTNGPMLQGLLCERFGNAVEVNRLLPLEDDYNVIRKVLLEVAATNDVVITTGAVSKGSKDYIKKILEKDGKVHFGEVCLKPGKPTTFATLRETPFFGLPGNPASAYVTFFVFVEPFLRALLTADGKMENFQQFYATVAENMQQTDPMRPEYVRVTASVTPSGQIVASGTTGGDTQRSSRLLSCVGVNALVKLPAGGELVHKGARVPCVLTGRAELGNGGEDEVDDDVKAEAFAFRRLVSWLQTRTDVQNIDLMNLAGFCRNCLSKWYAEGRGVDVDEAKERVYGEESNYIYSYSNTAQVVVVPDEILSIQSAITDLRVHHGCNLVITTGGTGFAPRDVTPEAVVSMIEKRATGIEHMLLRCCRDRSKSGKFVYLSRPVAGVLKGDTACLVVTLPGSRRAVEEILGDSEVVDVLMEAARIAVWKKRSFYDYNSG
;
A
#
# COMPACT_ATOMS: atom_id res chain seq x y z
N MET A 1 12.33 7.28 29.43
CA MET A 1 11.77 6.07 30.06
C MET A 1 10.76 6.55 31.08
N ASP A 2 9.73 5.75 31.32
CA ASP A 2 8.78 6.01 32.40
C ASP A 2 9.42 5.57 33.71
N GLY A 3 9.28 6.37 34.76
CA GLY A 3 9.96 6.11 36.02
C GLY A 3 10.14 7.36 36.87
N PHE A 4 11.25 7.42 37.59
CA PHE A 4 11.49 8.44 38.61
C PHE A 4 12.74 9.25 38.30
N LEU A 5 12.55 10.55 38.13
CA LEU A 5 13.62 11.53 38.08
C LEU A 5 14.17 11.73 39.49
N VAL A 6 15.48 11.54 39.66
CA VAL A 6 16.19 11.56 40.94
C VAL A 6 17.52 12.30 40.81
N ARG A 7 18.07 12.73 41.95
CA ARG A 7 19.45 13.21 42.04
C ARG A 7 20.39 12.04 42.35
N PRO A 8 21.34 11.71 41.46
CA PRO A 8 22.36 10.69 41.72
C PRO A 8 23.17 11.01 42.98
N VAL A 9 23.54 9.97 43.75
CA VAL A 9 24.43 10.09 44.92
C VAL A 9 25.39 8.90 44.98
N GLY A 10 26.54 9.09 45.62
CA GLY A 10 27.49 8.00 45.88
C GLY A 10 27.01 7.05 46.98
N GLU A 11 27.55 5.82 47.01
CA GLU A 11 27.18 4.79 47.99
C GLU A 11 27.46 5.18 49.45
N THR A 12 28.34 6.14 49.70
CA THR A 12 28.67 6.66 51.04
C THR A 12 27.73 7.77 51.51
N HIS A 13 26.73 8.15 50.72
CA HIS A 13 25.82 9.24 51.07
C HIS A 13 24.90 8.84 52.25
N PRO A 14 24.62 9.73 53.23
CA PRO A 14 23.90 9.38 54.46
C PRO A 14 22.49 8.80 54.25
N SER A 15 21.84 9.09 53.12
CA SER A 15 20.52 8.58 52.78
C SER A 15 20.52 7.16 52.19
N VAL A 16 21.69 6.56 51.97
CA VAL A 16 21.82 5.23 51.35
C VAL A 16 21.62 4.15 52.40
N LYS A 17 20.69 3.24 52.13
CA LYS A 17 20.44 2.04 52.93
C LYS A 17 20.95 0.81 52.18
N LYS A 18 21.09 -0.32 52.86
CA LYS A 18 21.48 -1.60 52.25
C LYS A 18 20.48 -2.68 52.63
N MET A 19 19.97 -3.39 51.63
CA MET A 19 19.17 -4.60 51.82
C MET A 19 19.88 -5.75 51.12
N SER A 20 20.25 -6.79 51.88
CA SER A 20 21.01 -7.94 51.36
C SER A 20 22.30 -7.57 50.60
N GLY A 21 22.97 -6.49 51.04
CA GLY A 21 24.21 -5.99 50.43
C GLY A 21 24.03 -5.03 49.25
N ILE A 22 22.80 -4.86 48.74
CA ILE A 22 22.49 -3.99 47.61
C ILE A 22 22.14 -2.58 48.14
N PRO A 23 22.84 -1.51 47.69
CA PRO A 23 22.55 -0.15 48.14
C PRO A 23 21.31 0.42 47.44
N TYR A 24 20.39 0.99 48.22
CA TYR A 24 19.14 1.59 47.76
C TYR A 24 18.83 2.88 48.52
N ARG A 25 17.85 3.65 48.03
CA ARG A 25 17.33 4.84 48.69
C ARG A 25 15.82 4.83 48.69
N GLU A 26 15.24 5.25 49.79
CA GLU A 26 13.83 5.62 49.89
C GLU A 26 13.72 7.11 49.63
N LEU A 27 12.94 7.50 48.62
CA LEU A 27 12.74 8.87 48.19
C LEU A 27 11.26 9.21 48.26
N ARG A 28 10.94 10.44 48.66
CA ARG A 28 9.57 10.95 48.67
C ARG A 28 9.18 11.41 47.27
N ILE A 29 8.04 10.94 46.77
CA ILE A 29 7.48 11.38 45.50
C ILE A 29 6.85 12.76 45.70
N ILE A 30 7.44 13.80 45.13
CA ILE A 30 7.00 15.19 45.32
C ILE A 30 6.07 15.69 44.21
N SER A 31 6.13 15.09 43.03
CA SER A 31 5.30 15.48 41.89
C SER A 31 5.21 14.38 40.83
N ASN A 32 4.23 14.55 39.93
CA ASN A 32 4.02 13.71 38.76
C ASN A 32 3.95 14.61 37.53
N ILE A 33 4.94 14.50 36.64
CA ILE A 33 5.05 15.32 35.44
C ILE A 33 5.09 14.41 34.22
N THR A 34 4.00 14.42 33.45
CA THR A 34 3.91 13.69 32.19
C THR A 34 4.39 14.56 31.02
N ALA A 35 4.68 13.90 29.90
CA ALA A 35 5.11 14.59 28.68
C ALA A 35 4.09 15.67 28.28
N GLY A 36 4.60 16.85 27.89
CA GLY A 36 3.78 18.01 27.51
C GLY A 36 3.21 18.84 28.66
N HIS A 37 3.37 18.43 29.92
CA HIS A 37 2.74 19.10 31.08
C HIS A 37 3.73 19.89 31.96
N GLY A 38 4.91 20.23 31.44
CA GLY A 38 5.90 21.08 32.10
C GLY A 38 7.30 20.50 32.12
N VAL A 39 8.16 21.10 32.96
CA VAL A 39 9.55 20.68 33.19
C VAL A 39 9.61 20.00 34.55
N ALA A 40 10.11 18.76 34.57
CA ALA A 40 10.33 17.99 35.78
C ALA A 40 11.60 18.45 36.50
N THR A 41 11.48 18.60 37.80
CA THR A 41 12.55 19.02 38.71
C THR A 41 12.59 18.11 39.93
N VAL A 42 13.70 18.14 40.66
CA VAL A 42 13.87 17.44 41.94
C VAL A 42 14.49 18.43 42.93
N ALA A 43 13.75 18.76 43.99
CA ALA A 43 14.13 19.79 44.95
C ALA A 43 15.30 19.33 45.83
N GLU A 44 15.14 18.23 46.56
CA GLU A 44 16.16 17.72 47.48
C GLU A 44 16.73 16.36 47.07
N HIS A 45 17.84 15.97 47.69
CA HIS A 45 18.47 14.67 47.42
C HIS A 45 17.49 13.52 47.70
N CYS A 46 16.62 13.64 48.71
CA CYS A 46 15.67 12.61 49.15
C CYS A 46 14.29 12.70 48.46
N ASP A 47 14.15 13.52 47.43
CA ASP A 47 12.93 13.62 46.65
C ASP A 47 13.06 12.87 45.32
N ALA A 48 11.92 12.47 44.77
CA ALA A 48 11.76 11.91 43.43
C ALA A 48 10.55 12.54 42.73
N THR A 49 10.64 12.70 41.42
CA THR A 49 9.52 13.15 40.59
C THR A 49 9.18 12.05 39.61
N TYR A 50 7.92 11.61 39.58
CA TYR A 50 7.48 10.66 38.56
C TYR A 50 7.46 11.36 37.20
N VAL A 51 8.06 10.71 36.21
CA VAL A 51 8.14 11.20 34.83
C VAL A 51 7.74 10.11 33.84
N THR A 52 7.14 10.52 32.73
CA THR A 52 6.94 9.64 31.57
C THR A 52 7.97 9.94 30.49
N THR A 53 8.11 9.04 29.53
CA THR A 53 8.99 9.22 28.38
C THR A 53 8.57 10.44 27.58
N GLY A 54 9.52 11.35 27.33
CA GLY A 54 9.28 12.63 26.66
C GLY A 54 9.06 13.81 27.60
N THR A 55 9.02 13.61 28.93
CA THR A 55 9.00 14.72 29.90
C THR A 55 10.30 15.54 29.81
N LEU A 56 10.17 16.88 29.81
CA LEU A 56 11.30 17.79 29.85
C LEU A 56 11.94 17.77 31.24
N VAL A 57 13.27 17.78 31.31
CA VAL A 57 14.03 17.75 32.56
C VAL A 57 14.89 18.99 32.65
N GLU A 58 14.89 19.66 33.81
CA GLU A 58 15.54 20.96 33.99
C GLU A 58 17.07 20.91 33.90
N ASN A 59 17.69 19.84 34.45
CA ASN A 59 19.14 19.71 34.55
C ASN A 59 19.62 18.30 34.15
N ALA A 60 20.70 18.23 33.36
CA ALA A 60 21.39 17.01 32.95
C ALA A 60 22.11 16.28 34.10
N ASP A 61 22.34 16.92 35.25
CA ASP A 61 22.92 16.29 36.45
C ASP A 61 21.98 15.28 37.13
N LEU A 62 20.70 15.26 36.72
CA LEU A 62 19.70 14.32 37.21
C LEU A 62 19.75 12.99 36.44
N ALA A 63 19.01 12.02 36.93
CA ALA A 63 18.89 10.70 36.32
C ALA A 63 17.43 10.23 36.36
N VAL A 64 17.01 9.46 35.35
CA VAL A 64 15.73 8.76 35.38
C VAL A 64 15.98 7.29 35.64
N VAL A 65 15.49 6.77 36.76
CA VAL A 65 15.45 5.34 37.06
C VAL A 65 14.14 4.78 36.51
N LYS A 66 14.20 3.67 35.78
CA LYS A 66 13.01 3.10 35.16
C LYS A 66 12.06 2.56 36.24
N ILE A 67 10.75 2.65 36.02
CA ILE A 67 9.76 2.19 37.00
C ILE A 67 9.92 0.71 37.34
N GLU A 68 10.38 -0.11 36.39
CA GLU A 68 10.62 -1.55 36.58
C GLU A 68 11.76 -1.84 37.57
N ASP A 69 12.67 -0.88 37.76
CA ASP A 69 13.78 -0.95 38.71
C ASP A 69 13.42 -0.33 40.07
N CYS A 70 12.16 0.06 40.28
CA CYS A 70 11.68 0.76 41.47
C CYS A 70 10.60 -0.04 42.21
N ASP A 71 10.50 0.16 43.53
CA ASP A 71 9.37 -0.31 44.34
C ASP A 71 8.62 0.91 44.91
N VAL A 72 7.31 0.99 44.69
CA VAL A 72 6.50 2.19 44.98
C VAL A 72 5.47 1.85 46.05
N SER A 73 5.48 2.62 47.13
CA SER A 73 4.54 2.47 48.25
C SER A 73 4.05 3.84 48.71
N GLY A 74 2.79 4.17 48.36
CA GLY A 74 2.19 5.48 48.65
C GLY A 74 3.00 6.61 48.02
N ASP A 75 3.40 7.58 48.85
CA ASP A 75 4.20 8.74 48.42
C ASP A 75 5.72 8.49 48.50
N THR A 76 6.15 7.22 48.58
CA THR A 76 7.56 6.83 48.67
C THR A 76 7.93 5.87 47.55
N VAL A 77 9.10 6.07 46.96
CA VAL A 77 9.72 5.16 45.98
C VAL A 77 11.08 4.69 46.47
N ILE A 78 11.34 3.40 46.32
CA ILE A 78 12.64 2.77 46.53
C ILE A 78 13.35 2.70 45.19
N VAL A 79 14.54 3.29 45.11
CA VAL A 79 15.40 3.25 43.91
C VAL A 79 16.77 2.64 44.23
N PRO A 80 17.39 1.91 43.29
CA PRO A 80 18.78 1.46 43.42
C PRO A 80 19.75 2.65 43.41
N VAL A 81 20.91 2.47 44.05
CA VAL A 81 22.02 3.43 43.97
C VAL A 81 23.02 3.03 42.89
N THR A 82 23.30 1.72 42.79
CA THR A 82 24.29 1.19 41.85
C THR A 82 23.85 1.45 40.41
N GLY A 83 24.72 2.08 39.61
CA GLY A 83 24.46 2.39 38.20
C GLY A 83 23.64 3.67 37.96
N VAL A 84 23.16 4.35 39.00
CA VAL A 84 22.45 5.63 38.86
C VAL A 84 23.45 6.77 38.82
N VAL A 85 23.75 7.25 37.61
CA VAL A 85 24.69 8.34 37.35
C VAL A 85 23.99 9.51 36.66
N ALA A 86 24.57 10.70 36.74
CA ALA A 86 24.07 11.89 36.04
C ALA A 86 23.89 11.60 34.54
N GLY A 87 22.77 12.04 33.96
CA GLY A 87 22.41 11.80 32.56
C GLY A 87 21.79 10.43 32.27
N LEU A 88 21.69 9.51 33.25
CA LEU A 88 21.11 8.20 33.02
C LEU A 88 19.67 8.31 32.49
N ASN A 89 19.41 7.66 31.35
CA ASN A 89 18.13 7.66 30.64
C ASN A 89 17.60 9.05 30.23
N LEU A 90 18.45 10.08 30.22
CA LEU A 90 18.16 11.38 29.65
C LEU A 90 18.61 11.45 28.18
N ARG A 91 17.87 12.17 27.35
CA ARG A 91 18.26 12.50 25.97
C ARG A 91 18.60 13.98 25.92
N SER A 92 19.81 14.33 25.48
CA SER A 92 20.26 15.72 25.39
C SER A 92 19.59 16.45 24.23
N VAL A 93 19.48 17.77 24.34
CA VAL A 93 19.00 18.61 23.23
C VAL A 93 19.89 18.39 22.01
N GLY A 94 19.27 18.05 20.88
CA GLY A 94 19.96 17.76 19.63
C GLY A 94 20.66 16.40 19.56
N SER A 95 20.27 15.43 20.40
CA SER A 95 20.80 14.06 20.32
C SER A 95 20.42 13.33 19.03
N ASP A 96 19.25 13.65 18.46
CA ASP A 96 18.76 13.06 17.21
C ASP A 96 19.13 13.91 15.98
N ILE A 97 18.90 15.23 16.05
CA ILE A 97 19.24 16.19 15.00
C ILE A 97 19.81 17.44 15.66
N LYS A 98 21.06 17.80 15.34
CA LYS A 98 21.67 19.03 15.85
C LYS A 98 21.14 20.24 15.12
N LYS A 99 21.16 21.38 15.82
CA LYS A 99 20.91 22.68 15.17
C LYS A 99 21.90 22.86 14.01
N ASP A 100 21.40 23.32 12.88
CA ASP A 100 22.15 23.60 11.64
C ASP A 100 22.75 22.35 10.97
N GLU A 101 22.33 21.14 11.35
CA GLU A 101 22.73 19.88 10.71
C GLU A 101 22.04 19.68 9.35
N LEU A 102 22.78 19.15 8.37
CA LEU A 102 22.26 18.84 7.04
C LEU A 102 21.37 17.58 7.08
N ILE A 103 20.05 17.75 6.98
CA ILE A 103 19.09 16.64 6.95
C ILE A 103 19.02 15.98 5.56
N ALA A 104 18.93 16.79 4.50
CA ALA A 104 18.85 16.30 3.12
C ALA A 104 19.47 17.29 2.13
N ARG A 105 20.00 16.75 1.03
CA ARG A 105 20.47 17.55 -0.11
C ARG A 105 19.33 17.77 -1.11
N ARG A 106 19.41 18.85 -1.88
CA ARG A 106 18.53 19.06 -3.04
C ARG A 106 18.56 17.83 -3.95
N GLY A 107 17.39 17.38 -4.41
CA GLY A 107 17.25 16.17 -5.23
C GLY A 107 17.10 14.87 -4.44
N ALA A 108 17.11 14.94 -3.11
CA ALA A 108 16.76 13.78 -2.28
C ALA A 108 15.29 13.39 -2.50
N VAL A 109 15.06 12.09 -2.65
CA VAL A 109 13.71 11.52 -2.70
C VAL A 109 13.11 11.56 -1.30
N LEU A 110 11.89 12.10 -1.18
CA LEU A 110 11.16 12.14 0.08
C LEU A 110 10.63 10.75 0.45
N THR A 111 11.41 10.03 1.26
CA THR A 111 10.99 8.77 1.89
C THR A 111 10.12 9.05 3.12
N PRO A 112 9.33 8.08 3.61
CA PRO A 112 8.55 8.26 4.85
C PRO A 112 9.41 8.68 6.05
N ALA A 113 10.61 8.12 6.17
CA ALA A 113 11.55 8.48 7.23
C ALA A 113 12.09 9.91 7.08
N LEU A 114 12.43 10.32 5.86
CA LEU A 114 12.88 11.69 5.61
C LEU A 114 11.76 12.71 5.84
N LEU A 115 10.53 12.40 5.43
CA LEU A 115 9.36 13.22 5.72
C LEU A 115 9.14 13.39 7.22
N ALA A 116 9.23 12.31 8.01
CA ALA A 116 9.10 12.38 9.46
C ALA A 116 10.22 13.23 10.10
N ALA A 117 11.46 13.11 9.61
CA ALA A 117 12.57 13.93 10.09
C ALA A 117 12.38 15.42 9.77
N LEU A 118 11.91 15.75 8.57
CA LEU A 118 11.60 17.13 8.15
C LEU A 118 10.45 17.73 8.97
N GLU A 119 9.38 16.96 9.21
CA GLU A 119 8.26 17.37 10.05
C GLU A 119 8.69 17.58 11.51
N GLY A 120 9.57 16.71 12.02
CA GLY A 120 10.12 16.79 13.37
C GLY A 120 10.92 18.08 13.65
N VAL A 121 11.38 18.77 12.60
CA VAL A 121 12.03 20.08 12.68
C VAL A 121 11.19 21.23 12.09
N SER A 122 9.94 20.94 11.72
CA SER A 122 9.01 21.88 11.06
C SER A 122 9.63 22.56 9.82
N ALA A 123 10.39 21.79 9.03
CA ALA A 123 11.05 22.30 7.83
C ALA A 123 10.03 22.55 6.71
N ILE A 124 10.14 23.71 6.06
CA ILE A 124 9.46 23.99 4.79
C ILE A 124 10.41 23.61 3.66
N VAL A 125 9.99 22.69 2.79
CA VAL A 125 10.79 22.20 1.66
C VAL A 125 10.14 22.57 0.33
N GLU A 126 10.96 22.96 -0.64
CA GLU A 126 10.53 23.19 -2.02
C GLU A 126 10.68 21.89 -2.82
N LEU A 127 9.60 21.47 -3.49
CA LEU A 127 9.60 20.28 -4.34
C LEU A 127 10.01 20.65 -5.76
N LEU A 128 10.67 19.72 -6.46
CA LEU A 128 10.86 19.85 -7.89
C LEU A 128 9.51 19.81 -8.61
N PRO A 129 9.36 20.52 -9.75
CA PRO A 129 8.15 20.45 -10.56
C PRO A 129 7.83 19.02 -10.99
N VAL A 130 6.55 18.70 -11.06
CA VAL A 130 6.05 17.43 -11.63
C VAL A 130 6.38 17.40 -13.12
N VAL A 131 7.00 16.32 -13.59
CA VAL A 131 7.38 16.14 -14.99
C VAL A 131 6.17 15.64 -15.78
N LYS A 132 5.71 16.42 -16.76
CA LYS A 132 4.60 16.06 -17.63
C LYS A 132 5.07 15.20 -18.78
N ILE A 133 4.44 14.05 -18.97
CA ILE A 133 4.84 13.05 -19.96
C ILE A 133 3.65 12.71 -20.85
N ALA A 134 3.78 12.92 -22.16
CA ALA A 134 2.80 12.44 -23.13
C ALA A 134 3.15 11.04 -23.63
N ILE A 135 2.16 10.15 -23.73
CA ILE A 135 2.28 8.85 -24.40
C ILE A 135 1.41 8.84 -25.65
N VAL A 136 2.02 8.56 -26.80
CA VAL A 136 1.32 8.50 -28.10
C VAL A 136 1.60 7.17 -28.80
N SER A 137 0.56 6.36 -29.01
CA SER A 137 0.63 5.15 -29.82
C SER A 137 0.18 5.46 -31.26
N SER A 138 0.80 4.86 -32.27
CA SER A 138 0.40 4.97 -33.68
C SER A 138 0.22 3.59 -34.30
N GLY A 139 -0.85 3.41 -35.07
CA GLY A 139 -1.11 2.22 -35.86
C GLY A 139 -2.57 2.12 -36.29
N ASP A 140 -2.82 1.96 -37.59
CA ASP A 140 -4.17 1.79 -38.14
C ASP A 140 -4.90 0.60 -37.49
N GLU A 141 -4.19 -0.49 -37.18
CA GLU A 141 -4.71 -1.68 -36.51
C GLU A 141 -5.17 -1.42 -35.06
N LEU A 142 -4.55 -0.46 -34.38
CA LEU A 142 -4.91 -0.06 -33.02
C LEU A 142 -6.19 0.77 -33.03
N VAL A 143 -6.31 1.71 -33.96
CA VAL A 143 -7.51 2.56 -34.13
C VAL A 143 -8.71 1.72 -34.56
N LYS A 144 -8.51 0.79 -35.50
CA LYS A 144 -9.54 -0.16 -35.95
C LYS A 144 -9.86 -1.23 -34.91
N LYS A 145 -9.11 -1.30 -33.80
CA LYS A 145 -9.25 -2.30 -32.73
C LYS A 145 -9.09 -3.75 -33.22
N GLU A 146 -8.31 -3.95 -34.28
CA GLU A 146 -7.92 -5.28 -34.76
C GLU A 146 -6.91 -5.93 -33.79
N VAL A 147 -6.09 -5.09 -33.16
CA VAL A 147 -5.19 -5.45 -32.05
C VAL A 147 -5.33 -4.39 -30.95
N PRO A 148 -5.37 -4.76 -29.65
CA PRO A 148 -5.44 -3.79 -28.57
C PRO A 148 -4.11 -3.04 -28.39
N ASP A 149 -4.18 -1.75 -28.01
CA ASP A 149 -3.00 -1.01 -27.56
C ASP A 149 -2.54 -1.53 -26.19
N THR A 150 -1.47 -2.31 -26.19
CA THR A 150 -0.84 -2.86 -24.98
C THR A 150 0.31 -2.00 -24.48
N ASN A 151 0.98 -1.26 -25.35
CA ASN A 151 2.16 -0.49 -25.00
C ASN A 151 1.80 0.78 -24.22
N GLY A 152 0.76 1.49 -24.65
CA GLY A 152 0.31 2.72 -24.00
C GLY A 152 0.00 2.50 -22.51
N PRO A 153 -0.91 1.57 -22.17
CA PRO A 153 -1.20 1.22 -20.77
C PRO A 153 0.02 0.69 -20.01
N MET A 154 0.86 -0.15 -20.63
CA MET A 154 2.08 -0.67 -20.00
C MET A 154 3.04 0.45 -19.60
N LEU A 155 3.33 1.39 -20.52
CA LEU A 155 4.21 2.53 -20.24
C LEU A 155 3.64 3.47 -19.19
N GLN A 156 2.32 3.71 -19.22
CA GLN A 156 1.64 4.48 -18.18
C GLN A 156 1.82 3.81 -16.81
N GLY A 157 1.58 2.50 -16.71
CA GLY A 157 1.79 1.73 -15.49
C GLY A 157 3.22 1.79 -14.98
N LEU A 158 4.20 1.61 -15.87
CA LEU A 158 5.62 1.70 -15.54
C LEU A 158 6.02 3.10 -15.03
N LEU A 159 5.53 4.18 -15.67
CA LEU A 159 5.79 5.54 -15.20
C LEU A 159 5.20 5.77 -13.80
N CYS A 160 3.95 5.38 -13.59
CA CYS A 160 3.29 5.50 -12.28
C CYS A 160 4.00 4.66 -11.20
N GLU A 161 4.40 3.42 -11.51
CA GLU A 161 5.09 2.54 -10.57
C GLU A 161 6.46 3.09 -10.17
N ARG A 162 7.24 3.59 -11.15
CA ARG A 162 8.63 3.99 -10.93
C ARG A 162 8.77 5.40 -10.35
N PHE A 163 7.84 6.30 -10.66
CA PHE A 163 7.96 7.73 -10.34
C PHE A 163 6.80 8.28 -9.52
N GLY A 164 5.67 7.57 -9.42
CA GLY A 164 4.51 8.00 -8.63
C GLY A 164 4.09 9.43 -8.97
N ASN A 165 3.96 10.27 -7.94
CA ASN A 165 3.51 11.66 -8.07
C ASN A 165 4.59 12.62 -8.63
N ALA A 166 5.80 12.13 -8.94
CA ALA A 166 6.83 12.96 -9.58
C ALA A 166 6.57 13.17 -11.08
N VAL A 167 5.65 12.40 -11.68
CA VAL A 167 5.27 12.50 -13.09
C VAL A 167 3.76 12.66 -13.24
N GLU A 168 3.34 13.40 -14.26
CA GLU A 168 1.96 13.49 -14.72
C GLU A 168 1.87 12.87 -16.12
N VAL A 169 1.13 11.78 -16.27
CA VAL A 169 1.09 11.02 -17.54
C VAL A 169 -0.18 11.35 -18.33
N ASN A 170 0.02 12.02 -19.47
CA ASN A 170 -1.02 12.27 -20.47
C ASN A 170 -0.97 11.18 -21.56
N ARG A 171 -1.76 10.11 -21.41
CA ARG A 171 -1.88 9.06 -22.42
C ARG A 171 -2.97 9.40 -23.42
N LEU A 172 -2.59 9.60 -24.68
CA LEU A 172 -3.51 9.86 -25.77
C LEU A 172 -4.11 8.55 -26.31
N LEU A 173 -5.23 8.68 -27.03
CA LEU A 173 -5.77 7.57 -27.83
C LEU A 173 -4.82 7.25 -29.01
N PRO A 174 -4.78 6.00 -29.49
CA PRO A 174 -3.97 5.65 -30.66
C PRO A 174 -4.32 6.52 -31.87
N LEU A 175 -3.29 6.90 -32.61
CA LEU A 175 -3.43 7.70 -33.84
C LEU A 175 -3.43 6.79 -35.07
N GLU A 176 -4.19 7.21 -36.08
CA GLU A 176 -4.13 6.62 -37.42
C GLU A 176 -2.77 6.92 -38.06
N ASP A 177 -2.32 6.04 -38.96
CA ASP A 177 -1.08 6.25 -39.71
C ASP A 177 -1.28 7.29 -40.83
N ASP A 178 -1.54 8.53 -40.42
CA ASP A 178 -1.56 9.71 -41.28
C ASP A 178 -0.49 10.72 -40.86
N TYR A 179 0.33 11.12 -41.81
CA TYR A 179 1.46 12.02 -41.57
C TYR A 179 1.03 13.35 -40.96
N ASN A 180 -0.06 13.96 -41.44
CA ASN A 180 -0.49 15.28 -40.99
C ASN A 180 -1.13 15.21 -39.60
N VAL A 181 -1.93 14.17 -39.33
CA VAL A 181 -2.53 13.91 -38.02
C VAL A 181 -1.44 13.70 -36.98
N ILE A 182 -0.51 12.76 -37.23
CA ILE A 182 0.59 12.47 -36.31
C ILE A 182 1.43 13.73 -36.09
N ARG A 183 1.84 14.42 -37.16
CA ARG A 183 2.65 15.64 -37.05
C ARG A 183 1.98 16.70 -36.20
N LYS A 184 0.68 16.95 -36.41
CA LYS A 184 -0.08 17.93 -35.62
C LYS A 184 -0.06 17.56 -34.14
N VAL A 185 -0.41 16.32 -33.81
CA VAL A 185 -0.45 15.85 -32.41
C VAL A 185 0.93 15.89 -31.77
N LEU A 186 1.99 15.45 -32.46
CA LEU A 186 3.35 15.49 -31.92
C LEU A 186 3.82 16.91 -31.58
N LEU A 187 3.46 17.90 -32.41
CA LEU A 187 3.79 19.30 -32.13
C LEU A 187 2.97 19.88 -30.95
N GLU A 188 1.71 19.46 -30.79
CA GLU A 188 0.85 19.87 -29.68
C GLU A 188 1.31 19.28 -28.34
N VAL A 189 1.62 17.98 -28.31
CA VAL A 189 2.11 17.34 -27.08
C VAL A 189 3.51 17.83 -26.70
N ALA A 190 4.39 18.09 -27.67
CA ALA A 190 5.70 18.68 -27.40
C ALA A 190 5.59 20.08 -26.77
N ALA A 191 4.57 20.87 -27.13
CA ALA A 191 4.37 22.21 -26.58
C ALA A 191 3.77 22.22 -25.15
N THR A 192 3.21 21.09 -24.70
CA THR A 192 2.42 21.02 -23.44
C THR A 192 2.97 20.03 -22.42
N ASN A 193 4.02 19.28 -22.77
CA ASN A 193 4.63 18.25 -21.93
C ASN A 193 6.16 18.41 -21.91
N ASP A 194 6.78 17.95 -20.83
CA ASP A 194 8.23 18.01 -20.64
C ASP A 194 8.95 16.83 -21.31
N VAL A 195 8.27 15.70 -21.52
CA VAL A 195 8.79 14.53 -22.25
C VAL A 195 7.67 13.92 -23.10
N VAL A 196 8.02 13.43 -24.29
CA VAL A 196 7.09 12.69 -25.16
C VAL A 196 7.63 11.28 -25.40
N ILE A 197 6.79 10.27 -25.20
CA ILE A 197 7.09 8.87 -25.47
C ILE A 197 6.11 8.36 -26.51
N THR A 198 6.61 7.75 -27.57
CA THR A 198 5.76 7.16 -28.61
C THR A 198 6.03 5.70 -28.82
N THR A 199 5.01 4.95 -29.25
CA THR A 199 5.16 3.54 -29.62
C THR A 199 4.52 3.26 -30.97
N GLY A 200 5.15 2.37 -31.74
CA GLY A 200 4.79 2.15 -33.15
C GLY A 200 5.50 3.13 -34.10
N ALA A 201 5.42 2.88 -35.41
CA ALA A 201 5.85 3.77 -36.49
C ALA A 201 7.32 4.34 -36.44
N VAL A 202 8.28 3.61 -35.84
CA VAL A 202 9.71 4.00 -35.74
C VAL A 202 10.68 3.05 -36.48
N SER A 203 10.18 2.18 -37.36
CA SER A 203 10.97 1.13 -38.03
C SER A 203 11.48 1.55 -39.44
N LYS A 204 11.55 0.60 -40.39
CA LYS A 204 11.90 0.78 -41.81
C LYS A 204 10.73 0.61 -42.79
N GLY A 205 9.49 0.58 -42.30
CA GLY A 205 8.28 0.52 -43.10
C GLY A 205 7.97 1.83 -43.84
N SER A 206 7.22 1.73 -44.93
CA SER A 206 6.80 2.89 -45.73
C SER A 206 5.97 3.92 -44.95
N LYS A 207 5.28 3.47 -43.89
CA LYS A 207 4.40 4.25 -43.00
C LYS A 207 5.06 4.72 -41.68
N ASP A 208 6.37 4.65 -41.53
CA ASP A 208 7.06 5.17 -40.33
C ASP A 208 7.13 6.72 -40.34
N TYR A 209 6.00 7.36 -40.06
CA TYR A 209 5.88 8.82 -40.12
C TYR A 209 6.53 9.52 -38.94
N ILE A 210 6.53 8.92 -37.74
CA ILE A 210 7.10 9.53 -36.53
C ILE A 210 8.56 9.88 -36.77
N LYS A 211 9.37 8.94 -37.25
CA LYS A 211 10.79 9.19 -37.55
C LYS A 211 10.98 10.32 -38.58
N LYS A 212 10.21 10.31 -39.67
CA LYS A 212 10.27 11.36 -40.71
C LYS A 212 9.90 12.74 -40.16
N ILE A 213 8.93 12.81 -39.25
CA ILE A 213 8.52 14.06 -38.59
C ILE A 213 9.64 14.55 -37.67
N LEU A 214 10.24 13.67 -36.86
CA LEU A 214 11.34 14.02 -35.98
C LEU A 214 12.59 14.48 -36.75
N GLU A 215 12.89 13.88 -37.89
CA GLU A 215 14.00 14.28 -38.77
C GLU A 215 13.76 15.65 -39.43
N LYS A 216 12.50 15.98 -39.74
CA LYS A 216 12.12 17.22 -40.43
C LYS A 216 11.91 18.40 -39.48
N ASP A 217 11.19 18.18 -38.39
CA ASP A 217 10.70 19.22 -37.49
C ASP A 217 11.46 19.27 -36.15
N GLY A 218 12.35 18.30 -35.91
CA GLY A 218 13.15 18.20 -34.70
C GLY A 218 14.62 17.88 -34.99
N LYS A 219 15.32 17.42 -33.95
CA LYS A 219 16.70 16.95 -34.01
C LYS A 219 16.77 15.52 -33.50
N VAL A 220 17.04 14.57 -34.38
CA VAL A 220 17.30 13.18 -34.00
C VAL A 220 18.75 13.06 -33.50
N HIS A 221 18.92 12.55 -32.27
CA HIS A 221 20.25 12.29 -31.70
C HIS A 221 20.73 10.89 -32.05
N PHE A 222 19.82 9.91 -32.03
CA PHE A 222 20.03 8.58 -32.59
C PHE A 222 18.68 7.99 -33.03
N GLY A 223 18.69 7.18 -34.10
CA GLY A 223 17.48 6.58 -34.67
C GLY A 223 17.48 5.05 -34.76
N GLU A 224 18.55 4.41 -34.27
CA GLU A 224 18.65 2.97 -34.02
C GLU A 224 19.70 2.76 -32.90
N VAL A 225 19.58 1.66 -32.17
CA VAL A 225 20.53 1.26 -31.11
C VAL A 225 20.99 -0.18 -31.31
N CYS A 226 22.23 -0.47 -30.91
CA CYS A 226 22.79 -1.82 -30.92
C CYS A 226 22.31 -2.58 -29.67
N LEU A 227 21.06 -3.09 -29.72
CA LEU A 227 20.36 -3.71 -28.60
C LEU A 227 19.40 -4.81 -29.08
N LYS A 228 19.23 -5.85 -28.26
CA LYS A 228 18.15 -6.84 -28.41
C LYS A 228 17.39 -7.05 -27.09
N PRO A 229 16.04 -7.07 -27.10
CA PRO A 229 15.17 -6.47 -28.11
C PRO A 229 15.28 -4.92 -28.08
N GLY A 230 14.86 -4.23 -29.16
CA GLY A 230 14.76 -2.77 -29.15
C GLY A 230 15.58 -1.98 -30.16
N LYS A 231 16.10 -2.62 -31.22
CA LYS A 231 16.89 -1.94 -32.27
C LYS A 231 16.34 -0.58 -32.77
N PRO A 232 15.04 -0.40 -33.09
CA PRO A 232 14.56 0.84 -33.70
C PRO A 232 14.29 1.99 -32.69
N THR A 233 14.76 1.87 -31.44
CA THR A 233 14.62 2.96 -30.47
C THR A 233 15.28 4.23 -30.98
N THR A 234 14.50 5.32 -30.95
CA THR A 234 14.90 6.65 -31.40
C THR A 234 14.85 7.62 -30.23
N PHE A 235 15.84 8.50 -30.14
CA PHE A 235 15.83 9.65 -29.23
C PHE A 235 16.03 10.93 -30.04
N ALA A 236 15.16 11.91 -29.80
CA ALA A 236 15.15 13.17 -30.50
C ALA A 236 14.76 14.32 -29.56
N THR A 237 14.92 15.54 -30.04
CA THR A 237 14.36 16.74 -29.42
C THR A 237 13.43 17.41 -30.43
N LEU A 238 12.18 17.65 -30.06
CA LEU A 238 11.18 18.33 -30.87
C LEU A 238 10.71 19.59 -30.13
N ARG A 239 10.99 20.78 -30.69
CA ARG A 239 10.70 22.08 -30.03
C ARG A 239 11.20 22.16 -28.58
N GLU A 240 12.45 21.80 -28.37
CA GLU A 240 13.13 21.71 -27.05
C GLU A 240 12.68 20.55 -26.14
N THR A 241 11.61 19.85 -26.50
CA THR A 241 11.07 18.72 -25.72
C THR A 241 11.76 17.40 -26.09
N PRO A 242 12.37 16.69 -25.12
CA PRO A 242 12.88 15.33 -25.29
C PRO A 242 11.81 14.35 -25.76
N PHE A 243 12.18 13.52 -26.73
CA PHE A 243 11.28 12.59 -27.40
C PHE A 243 11.89 11.19 -27.49
N PHE A 244 11.17 10.18 -26.99
CA PHE A 244 11.53 8.77 -27.09
C PHE A 244 10.58 8.03 -28.04
N GLY A 245 11.10 7.62 -29.19
CA GLY A 245 10.41 6.73 -30.12
C GLY A 245 10.73 5.28 -29.79
N LEU A 246 9.83 4.59 -29.08
CA LEU A 246 10.00 3.19 -28.68
C LEU A 246 9.43 2.22 -29.74
N PRO A 247 9.98 1.00 -29.84
CA PRO A 247 9.49 0.00 -30.81
C PRO A 247 8.04 -0.41 -30.51
N GLY A 248 7.25 -0.72 -31.55
CA GLY A 248 5.86 -1.17 -31.39
C GLY A 248 5.71 -2.58 -30.77
N ASN A 249 6.77 -3.39 -30.78
CA ASN A 249 6.77 -4.70 -30.14
C ASN A 249 6.79 -4.58 -28.60
N PRO A 250 5.83 -5.17 -27.86
CA PRO A 250 5.68 -4.88 -26.43
C PRO A 250 6.89 -5.20 -25.54
N ALA A 251 7.51 -6.37 -25.70
CA ALA A 251 8.70 -6.69 -24.89
C ALA A 251 9.90 -5.79 -25.26
N SER A 252 9.92 -5.21 -26.47
CA SER A 252 10.93 -4.23 -26.85
C SER A 252 10.68 -2.88 -26.19
N ALA A 253 9.43 -2.40 -26.21
CA ALA A 253 9.03 -1.17 -25.52
C ALA A 253 9.36 -1.27 -24.01
N TYR A 254 9.00 -2.39 -23.36
CA TYR A 254 9.34 -2.68 -21.97
C TYR A 254 10.84 -2.57 -21.70
N VAL A 255 11.68 -3.32 -22.43
CA VAL A 255 13.15 -3.28 -22.23
C VAL A 255 13.71 -1.88 -22.47
N THR A 256 13.28 -1.20 -23.53
CA THR A 256 13.82 0.12 -23.89
C THR A 256 13.37 1.22 -22.92
N PHE A 257 12.25 1.04 -22.22
CA PHE A 257 11.88 1.91 -21.11
C PHE A 257 12.93 1.87 -20.00
N PHE A 258 13.29 0.69 -19.48
CA PHE A 258 14.29 0.56 -18.41
C PHE A 258 15.71 0.94 -18.84
N VAL A 259 16.05 0.74 -20.11
CA VAL A 259 17.39 1.02 -20.63
C VAL A 259 17.60 2.50 -20.98
N PHE A 260 16.55 3.23 -21.39
CA PHE A 260 16.68 4.62 -21.86
C PHE A 260 15.76 5.62 -21.14
N VAL A 261 14.47 5.34 -21.07
CA VAL A 261 13.47 6.29 -20.55
C VAL A 261 13.62 6.50 -19.05
N GLU A 262 13.67 5.41 -18.28
CA GLU A 262 13.80 5.50 -16.82
C GLU A 262 15.11 6.20 -16.40
N PRO A 263 16.30 5.83 -16.92
CA PRO A 263 17.54 6.55 -16.66
C PRO A 263 17.44 8.06 -16.92
N PHE A 264 16.80 8.42 -18.03
CA PHE A 264 16.63 9.82 -18.42
C PHE A 264 15.75 10.58 -17.43
N LEU A 265 14.59 10.03 -17.07
CA LEU A 265 13.67 10.65 -16.12
C LEU A 265 14.28 10.73 -14.71
N ARG A 266 15.04 9.72 -14.29
CA ARG A 266 15.79 9.79 -13.03
C ARG A 266 16.80 10.92 -13.04
N ALA A 267 17.60 11.06 -14.09
CA ALA A 267 18.54 12.16 -14.21
C ALA A 267 17.84 13.53 -14.26
N LEU A 268 16.67 13.62 -14.90
CA LEU A 268 15.86 14.84 -14.93
C LEU A 268 15.34 15.24 -13.54
N LEU A 269 15.05 14.24 -12.70
CA LEU A 269 14.53 14.42 -11.34
C LEU A 269 15.63 14.52 -10.27
N THR A 270 16.92 14.40 -10.62
CA THR A 270 18.05 14.64 -9.69
C THR A 270 18.59 16.06 -9.82
N ALA A 271 19.04 16.63 -8.70
CA ALA A 271 19.41 18.06 -8.63
C ALA A 271 20.67 18.44 -9.42
N ASP A 272 21.54 17.48 -9.72
CA ASP A 272 22.78 17.69 -10.46
C ASP A 272 22.75 17.11 -11.88
N GLY A 273 21.60 16.57 -12.31
CA GLY A 273 21.45 15.91 -13.61
C GLY A 273 22.27 14.63 -13.74
N LYS A 274 22.86 14.13 -12.64
CA LYS A 274 23.65 12.90 -12.63
C LYS A 274 22.81 11.78 -12.05
N MET A 275 22.92 10.62 -12.65
CA MET A 275 22.45 9.39 -12.02
C MET A 275 23.50 8.95 -10.99
N GLU A 276 23.13 8.92 -9.72
CA GLU A 276 23.81 8.06 -8.76
C GLU A 276 23.38 6.60 -9.03
N ASN A 277 24.36 5.75 -9.31
CA ASN A 277 24.28 4.28 -9.46
C ASN A 277 22.91 3.73 -9.85
N PHE A 278 22.70 3.56 -11.15
CA PHE A 278 21.67 2.66 -11.68
C PHE A 278 21.70 1.36 -10.88
N GLN A 279 20.54 0.85 -10.45
CA GLN A 279 20.45 -0.39 -9.65
C GLN A 279 20.85 -1.60 -10.50
N GLN A 280 22.17 -1.70 -10.75
CA GLN A 280 22.83 -2.84 -11.32
C GLN A 280 23.26 -3.72 -10.17
N PHE A 281 22.93 -4.99 -10.30
CA PHE A 281 23.43 -6.01 -9.41
C PHE A 281 23.95 -7.16 -10.26
N TYR A 282 24.69 -8.06 -9.63
CA TYR A 282 25.10 -9.28 -10.29
C TYR A 282 24.24 -10.43 -9.78
N ALA A 283 23.71 -11.21 -10.70
CA ALA A 283 23.04 -12.47 -10.39
C ALA A 283 23.85 -13.64 -10.93
N THR A 284 23.68 -14.80 -10.31
CA THR A 284 24.18 -16.06 -10.85
C THR A 284 23.09 -16.73 -11.66
N VAL A 285 23.40 -17.13 -12.88
CA VAL A 285 22.42 -17.78 -13.75
C VAL A 285 22.07 -19.17 -13.19
N ALA A 286 20.78 -19.44 -12.96
CA ALA A 286 20.29 -20.69 -12.36
C ALA A 286 20.30 -21.89 -13.33
N GLU A 287 20.19 -21.64 -14.63
CA GLU A 287 20.08 -22.62 -15.71
C GLU A 287 20.76 -22.12 -17.00
N ASN A 288 21.14 -22.99 -17.95
CA ASN A 288 21.77 -22.52 -19.18
C ASN A 288 20.85 -21.54 -19.93
N MET A 289 21.33 -20.33 -20.23
CA MET A 289 20.58 -19.37 -21.03
C MET A 289 20.67 -19.68 -22.51
N GLN A 290 19.84 -19.01 -23.31
CA GLN A 290 19.92 -19.06 -24.76
C GLN A 290 21.29 -18.59 -25.30
N GLN A 291 21.62 -19.04 -26.51
CA GLN A 291 22.77 -18.54 -27.24
C GLN A 291 22.62 -17.02 -27.46
N THR A 292 23.65 -16.28 -27.09
CA THR A 292 23.66 -14.82 -27.22
C THR A 292 23.56 -14.40 -28.69
N ASP A 293 23.04 -13.20 -28.95
CA ASP A 293 23.04 -12.66 -30.31
C ASP A 293 24.50 -12.41 -30.76
N PRO A 294 24.88 -12.78 -31.99
CA PRO A 294 26.26 -12.62 -32.46
C PRO A 294 26.75 -11.18 -32.52
N MET A 295 25.85 -10.20 -32.67
CA MET A 295 26.21 -8.81 -32.95
C MET A 295 25.72 -7.83 -31.89
N ARG A 296 24.65 -8.14 -31.16
CA ARG A 296 24.00 -7.19 -30.26
C ARG A 296 23.98 -7.71 -28.83
N PRO A 297 24.30 -6.87 -27.83
CA PRO A 297 23.98 -7.18 -26.45
C PRO A 297 22.49 -7.43 -26.27
N GLU A 298 22.15 -8.41 -25.44
CA GLU A 298 20.78 -8.84 -25.22
C GLU A 298 20.34 -8.58 -23.78
N TYR A 299 19.16 -7.99 -23.63
CA TYR A 299 18.50 -7.75 -22.35
C TYR A 299 17.41 -8.79 -22.17
N VAL A 300 17.79 -9.87 -21.50
CA VAL A 300 16.95 -11.04 -21.24
C VAL A 300 16.12 -10.76 -20.01
N ARG A 301 14.79 -10.87 -20.12
CA ARG A 301 13.89 -10.72 -18.97
C ARG A 301 14.00 -11.97 -18.10
N VAL A 302 14.22 -11.79 -16.80
CA VAL A 302 14.34 -12.87 -15.82
C VAL A 302 13.64 -12.52 -14.51
N THR A 303 13.46 -13.54 -13.68
CA THR A 303 13.14 -13.36 -12.28
C THR A 303 14.44 -13.53 -11.48
N ALA A 304 14.84 -12.48 -10.79
CA ALA A 304 15.90 -12.49 -9.79
C ALA A 304 15.31 -12.84 -8.42
N SER A 305 15.92 -13.81 -7.73
CA SER A 305 15.53 -14.25 -6.40
C SER A 305 16.74 -14.46 -5.51
N VAL A 306 16.54 -14.48 -4.20
CA VAL A 306 17.60 -14.82 -3.23
C VAL A 306 17.43 -16.27 -2.82
N THR A 307 18.50 -17.06 -2.92
CA THR A 307 18.55 -18.44 -2.41
C THR A 307 18.63 -18.45 -0.88
N PRO A 308 18.34 -19.59 -0.22
CA PRO A 308 18.55 -19.74 1.22
C PRO A 308 20.00 -19.48 1.68
N SER A 309 20.98 -19.64 0.80
CA SER A 309 22.39 -19.32 1.04
C SER A 309 22.73 -17.82 0.90
N GLY A 310 21.75 -16.97 0.58
CA GLY A 310 21.92 -15.54 0.39
C GLY A 310 22.45 -15.13 -1.00
N GLN A 311 22.50 -16.06 -1.96
CA GLN A 311 22.98 -15.79 -3.32
C GLN A 311 21.83 -15.27 -4.19
N ILE A 312 22.08 -14.19 -4.93
CA ILE A 312 21.12 -13.71 -5.94
C ILE A 312 21.25 -14.57 -7.19
N VAL A 313 20.15 -15.23 -7.57
CA VAL A 313 20.07 -16.05 -8.78
C VAL A 313 19.09 -15.45 -9.78
N ALA A 314 19.41 -15.58 -11.06
CA ALA A 314 18.52 -15.23 -12.16
C ALA A 314 17.95 -16.52 -12.77
N SER A 315 16.64 -16.69 -12.69
CA SER A 315 15.90 -17.84 -13.21
C SER A 315 14.71 -17.40 -14.07
N GLY A 316 14.15 -18.35 -14.82
CA GLY A 316 12.92 -18.14 -15.55
C GLY A 316 13.11 -17.43 -16.87
N THR A 317 12.29 -17.84 -17.85
CA THR A 317 12.26 -17.30 -19.21
C THR A 317 13.54 -17.51 -20.03
N THR A 318 14.37 -18.49 -19.67
CA THR A 318 15.58 -18.84 -20.42
C THR A 318 15.30 -20.00 -21.38
N GLY A 319 15.28 -19.71 -22.68
CA GLY A 319 15.22 -20.72 -23.74
C GLY A 319 13.99 -20.66 -24.63
N GLY A 320 14.21 -20.88 -25.94
CA GLY A 320 13.17 -20.98 -26.97
C GLY A 320 12.44 -19.67 -27.30
N ASP A 321 11.18 -19.80 -27.74
CA ASP A 321 10.34 -18.67 -28.19
C ASP A 321 9.89 -17.72 -27.08
N THR A 322 10.31 -17.98 -25.85
CA THR A 322 9.92 -17.26 -24.64
C THR A 322 10.49 -15.84 -24.63
N GLN A 323 11.65 -15.60 -25.26
CA GLN A 323 12.29 -14.28 -25.31
C GLN A 323 11.93 -13.43 -26.55
N ARG A 324 10.97 -13.87 -27.37
CA ARG A 324 10.54 -13.12 -28.58
C ARG A 324 10.04 -11.72 -28.25
N SER A 325 10.43 -10.73 -29.06
CA SER A 325 10.12 -9.31 -28.86
C SER A 325 8.62 -8.98 -28.84
N SER A 326 7.80 -9.78 -29.54
CA SER A 326 6.35 -9.62 -29.59
C SER A 326 5.62 -10.30 -28.41
N ARG A 327 6.31 -11.17 -27.64
CA ARG A 327 5.69 -11.93 -26.54
C ARG A 327 5.71 -11.12 -25.25
N LEU A 328 4.65 -10.35 -25.00
CA LEU A 328 4.49 -9.56 -23.77
C LEU A 328 4.50 -10.40 -22.50
N LEU A 329 3.98 -11.64 -22.56
CA LEU A 329 4.02 -12.57 -21.41
C LEU A 329 5.44 -12.81 -20.86
N SER A 330 6.49 -12.55 -21.66
CA SER A 330 7.88 -12.62 -21.20
C SER A 330 8.28 -11.48 -20.26
N CYS A 331 7.38 -10.55 -19.95
CA CYS A 331 7.58 -9.44 -19.02
C CYS A 331 6.74 -9.59 -17.74
N VAL A 332 5.84 -10.58 -17.68
CA VAL A 332 4.98 -10.81 -16.50
C VAL A 332 5.75 -11.63 -15.47
N GLY A 333 5.77 -11.18 -14.21
CA GLY A 333 6.53 -11.84 -13.12
C GLY A 333 8.04 -11.62 -13.18
N VAL A 334 8.49 -10.70 -14.04
CA VAL A 334 9.91 -10.34 -14.24
C VAL A 334 10.23 -9.15 -13.36
N ASN A 335 11.33 -9.25 -12.62
CA ASN A 335 11.84 -8.17 -11.78
C ASN A 335 13.28 -7.75 -12.15
N ALA A 336 13.88 -8.36 -13.18
CA ALA A 336 15.18 -7.96 -13.68
C ALA A 336 15.40 -8.21 -15.19
N LEU A 337 16.31 -7.45 -15.79
CA LEU A 337 16.89 -7.71 -17.11
C LEU A 337 18.34 -8.13 -16.94
N VAL A 338 18.69 -9.35 -17.37
CA VAL A 338 20.09 -9.75 -17.52
C VAL A 338 20.65 -9.12 -18.77
N LYS A 339 21.80 -8.46 -18.65
CA LYS A 339 22.56 -7.94 -19.78
C LYS A 339 23.59 -8.96 -20.23
N LEU A 340 23.28 -9.65 -21.32
CA LEU A 340 24.19 -10.58 -21.98
C LEU A 340 25.06 -9.86 -23.01
N PRO A 341 26.36 -10.21 -23.11
CA PRO A 341 27.22 -9.67 -24.15
C PRO A 341 26.81 -10.19 -25.53
N ALA A 342 27.23 -9.48 -26.58
CA ALA A 342 27.22 -10.05 -27.92
C ALA A 342 28.33 -11.10 -28.06
N GLY A 343 28.15 -12.10 -28.91
CA GLY A 343 29.23 -13.05 -29.21
C GLY A 343 28.79 -14.39 -29.77
N GLY A 344 27.51 -14.74 -29.69
CA GLY A 344 27.04 -16.05 -30.17
C GLY A 344 27.41 -17.20 -29.23
N GLU A 345 27.83 -16.92 -28.00
CA GLU A 345 28.18 -17.93 -27.01
C GLU A 345 26.97 -18.29 -26.13
N LEU A 346 26.97 -19.53 -25.62
CA LEU A 346 26.00 -20.00 -24.64
C LEU A 346 26.43 -19.54 -23.25
N VAL A 347 25.52 -18.95 -22.49
CA VAL A 347 25.79 -18.54 -21.11
C VAL A 347 25.39 -19.68 -20.18
N HIS A 348 26.40 -20.31 -19.61
CA HIS A 348 26.22 -21.51 -18.79
C HIS A 348 25.66 -21.19 -17.39
N LYS A 349 24.91 -22.15 -16.84
CA LYS A 349 24.53 -22.17 -15.42
C LYS A 349 25.75 -21.89 -14.53
N GLY A 350 25.56 -21.06 -13.52
CA GLY A 350 26.62 -20.63 -12.60
C GLY A 350 27.41 -19.40 -13.06
N ALA A 351 27.21 -18.92 -14.30
CA ALA A 351 27.81 -17.68 -14.76
C ALA A 351 27.29 -16.49 -13.95
N ARG A 352 28.18 -15.56 -13.61
CA ARG A 352 27.82 -14.31 -12.92
C ARG A 352 27.61 -13.21 -13.96
N VAL A 353 26.39 -12.67 -14.02
CA VAL A 353 25.96 -11.74 -15.07
C VAL A 353 25.45 -10.42 -14.48
N PRO A 354 25.66 -9.29 -15.16
CA PRO A 354 25.09 -8.01 -14.74
C PRO A 354 23.59 -7.96 -15.03
N CYS A 355 22.83 -7.44 -14.08
CA CYS A 355 21.38 -7.33 -14.11
C CYS A 355 20.94 -5.90 -13.89
N VAL A 356 19.81 -5.54 -14.47
CA VAL A 356 19.08 -4.29 -14.29
C VAL A 356 17.79 -4.60 -13.54
N LEU A 357 17.52 -3.93 -12.42
CA LEU A 357 16.26 -4.14 -11.70
C LEU A 357 15.08 -3.46 -12.41
N THR A 358 13.99 -4.21 -12.64
CA THR A 358 12.77 -3.71 -13.29
C THR A 358 11.55 -3.61 -12.37
N GLY A 359 11.58 -4.25 -11.20
CA GLY A 359 10.55 -4.12 -10.15
C GLY A 359 11.06 -3.39 -8.90
N ARG A 360 10.24 -3.31 -7.85
CA ARG A 360 10.72 -2.93 -6.50
C ARG A 360 11.79 -3.93 -6.03
N ALA A 361 12.76 -3.48 -5.23
CA ALA A 361 13.86 -4.28 -4.70
C ALA A 361 13.40 -5.30 -3.62
N GLU A 362 12.25 -5.91 -3.82
CA GLU A 362 11.79 -7.10 -3.11
C GLU A 362 12.31 -8.28 -3.92
N LEU A 363 13.58 -8.64 -3.71
CA LEU A 363 14.11 -9.88 -4.25
C LEU A 363 13.33 -11.00 -3.55
N GLY A 364 12.42 -11.64 -4.29
CA GLY A 364 11.61 -12.73 -3.75
C GLY A 364 12.50 -13.80 -3.13
N ASN A 365 12.07 -14.36 -2.00
CA ASN A 365 12.67 -15.58 -1.45
C ASN A 365 12.43 -16.69 -2.46
N GLY A 366 13.47 -17.03 -3.23
CA GLY A 366 13.43 -18.10 -4.22
C GLY A 366 13.52 -19.44 -3.53
N GLY A 367 12.41 -19.91 -2.97
CA GLY A 367 12.21 -21.32 -2.63
C GLY A 367 11.60 -22.04 -3.81
N GLU A 368 12.40 -22.72 -4.63
CA GLU A 368 11.91 -23.93 -5.29
C GLU A 368 12.06 -25.06 -4.26
N ASP A 369 10.97 -25.37 -3.56
CA ASP A 369 10.87 -26.65 -2.86
C ASP A 369 10.80 -27.75 -3.93
N GLU A 370 11.70 -28.74 -3.86
CA GLU A 370 11.42 -30.05 -4.48
C GLU A 370 10.14 -30.57 -3.83
N VAL A 371 9.01 -30.35 -4.50
CA VAL A 371 7.70 -30.73 -3.98
C VAL A 371 7.62 -32.26 -3.95
N ASP A 372 7.60 -32.79 -2.73
CA ASP A 372 7.34 -34.18 -2.38
C ASP A 372 6.18 -34.76 -3.20
N ASP A 373 6.27 -36.02 -3.61
CA ASP A 373 5.25 -36.68 -4.42
C ASP A 373 3.91 -36.77 -3.68
N ASP A 374 3.95 -36.83 -2.34
CA ASP A 374 2.76 -36.72 -1.49
C ASP A 374 2.13 -35.32 -1.60
N VAL A 375 2.94 -34.24 -1.61
CA VAL A 375 2.44 -32.86 -1.79
C VAL A 375 1.90 -32.64 -3.21
N LYS A 376 2.45 -33.31 -4.23
CA LYS A 376 1.86 -33.30 -5.59
C LYS A 376 0.51 -34.02 -5.62
N ALA A 377 0.39 -35.15 -4.93
CA ALA A 377 -0.86 -35.92 -4.82
C ALA A 377 -1.93 -35.16 -4.03
N GLU A 378 -1.56 -34.52 -2.92
CA GLU A 378 -2.42 -33.65 -2.11
C GLU A 378 -2.88 -32.43 -2.91
N ALA A 379 -1.96 -31.77 -3.63
CA ALA A 379 -2.31 -30.63 -4.49
C ALA A 379 -3.21 -31.04 -5.68
N PHE A 380 -3.09 -32.27 -6.17
CA PHE A 380 -4.00 -32.81 -7.20
C PHE A 380 -5.39 -33.10 -6.62
N ALA A 381 -5.47 -33.76 -5.46
CA ALA A 381 -6.71 -34.02 -4.75
C ALA A 381 -7.44 -32.71 -4.39
N PHE A 382 -6.69 -31.72 -3.90
CA PHE A 382 -7.21 -30.40 -3.56
C PHE A 382 -7.73 -29.64 -4.78
N ARG A 383 -6.98 -29.62 -5.89
CA ARG A 383 -7.45 -29.00 -7.15
C ARG A 383 -8.73 -29.65 -7.68
N ARG A 384 -8.84 -30.98 -7.53
CA ARG A 384 -10.04 -31.72 -7.93
C ARG A 384 -11.23 -31.41 -7.01
N LEU A 385 -10.99 -31.24 -5.71
CA LEU A 385 -12.01 -30.77 -4.75
C LEU A 385 -12.50 -29.37 -5.08
N VAL A 386 -11.59 -28.42 -5.34
CA VAL A 386 -11.95 -27.04 -5.72
C VAL A 386 -12.76 -27.02 -7.02
N SER A 387 -12.29 -27.73 -8.06
CA SER A 387 -13.03 -27.85 -9.32
C SER A 387 -14.41 -28.48 -9.14
N TRP A 388 -14.53 -29.50 -8.30
CA TRP A 388 -15.82 -30.11 -7.98
C TRP A 388 -16.76 -29.14 -7.25
N LEU A 389 -16.25 -28.36 -6.28
CA LEU A 389 -17.02 -27.34 -5.55
C LEU A 389 -17.49 -26.18 -6.44
N GLN A 390 -16.70 -25.80 -7.45
CA GLN A 390 -17.09 -24.79 -8.45
C GLN A 390 -18.29 -25.26 -9.30
N THR A 391 -18.38 -26.56 -9.59
CA THR A 391 -19.50 -27.13 -10.38
C THR A 391 -20.79 -27.40 -9.58
N ARG A 392 -20.73 -27.28 -8.25
CA ARG A 392 -21.84 -27.56 -7.33
C ARG A 392 -22.20 -26.30 -6.54
N THR A 393 -22.86 -25.35 -7.20
CA THR A 393 -23.38 -24.12 -6.59
C THR A 393 -24.55 -24.38 -5.62
N ASP A 394 -25.16 -25.57 -5.69
CA ASP A 394 -26.20 -26.10 -4.80
C ASP A 394 -25.67 -26.54 -3.43
N VAL A 395 -24.37 -26.79 -3.29
CA VAL A 395 -23.70 -27.14 -2.01
C VAL A 395 -23.47 -25.87 -1.17
N GLN A 396 -24.44 -24.97 -1.16
CA GLN A 396 -24.63 -23.93 -0.14
C GLN A 396 -25.47 -24.45 1.03
N ASN A 397 -25.65 -25.76 1.14
CA ASN A 397 -26.41 -26.37 2.22
C ASN A 397 -25.61 -26.24 3.53
N ILE A 398 -26.06 -25.33 4.40
CA ILE A 398 -25.45 -25.01 5.70
C ILE A 398 -25.24 -26.27 6.55
N ASP A 399 -26.06 -27.29 6.33
CA ASP A 399 -26.04 -28.58 7.04
C ASP A 399 -24.81 -29.43 6.68
N LEU A 400 -24.35 -29.41 5.42
CA LEU A 400 -23.14 -30.13 5.00
C LEU A 400 -21.86 -29.42 5.46
N MET A 401 -21.89 -28.08 5.54
CA MET A 401 -20.76 -27.28 6.01
C MET A 401 -20.55 -27.40 7.53
N ASN A 402 -21.63 -27.60 8.30
CA ASN A 402 -21.56 -27.87 9.73
C ASN A 402 -20.98 -29.26 10.05
N LEU A 403 -21.23 -30.27 9.20
CA LEU A 403 -20.73 -31.64 9.37
C LEU A 403 -19.22 -31.80 9.06
N ALA A 404 -18.69 -31.04 8.10
CA ALA A 404 -17.28 -31.11 7.68
C ALA A 404 -16.33 -30.20 8.49
N GLY A 405 -16.88 -29.30 9.32
CA GLY A 405 -16.09 -28.42 10.20
C GLY A 405 -15.39 -27.24 9.50
N PHE A 406 -15.59 -27.05 8.19
CA PHE A 406 -15.07 -25.89 7.46
C PHE A 406 -15.94 -25.52 6.25
N CYS A 407 -15.95 -24.23 5.88
CA CYS A 407 -16.69 -23.71 4.73
C CYS A 407 -15.76 -23.20 3.62
N ARG A 408 -16.31 -22.74 2.49
CA ARG A 408 -15.52 -22.19 1.37
C ARG A 408 -14.67 -20.98 1.76
N ASN A 409 -15.09 -20.19 2.75
CA ASN A 409 -14.27 -19.10 3.30
C ASN A 409 -13.08 -19.63 4.11
N CYS A 410 -13.25 -20.68 4.92
CA CYS A 410 -12.14 -21.33 5.61
C CYS A 410 -11.14 -21.91 4.59
N LEU A 411 -11.66 -22.56 3.54
CA LEU A 411 -10.85 -23.09 2.44
C LEU A 411 -10.08 -21.98 1.70
N SER A 412 -10.71 -20.82 1.49
CA SER A 412 -10.06 -19.65 0.89
C SER A 412 -8.96 -19.07 1.79
N LYS A 413 -9.18 -19.03 3.11
CA LYS A 413 -8.15 -18.60 4.07
C LYS A 413 -6.96 -19.55 4.10
N TRP A 414 -7.20 -20.86 4.14
CA TRP A 414 -6.13 -21.85 4.07
C TRP A 414 -5.40 -21.81 2.73
N TYR A 415 -6.11 -21.53 1.64
CA TYR A 415 -5.51 -21.33 0.33
C TYR A 415 -4.62 -20.07 0.28
N ALA A 416 -5.10 -18.97 0.85
CA ALA A 416 -4.36 -17.72 0.99
C ALA A 416 -3.07 -17.92 1.81
N GLU A 417 -3.19 -18.56 2.98
CA GLU A 417 -2.06 -18.89 3.87
C GLU A 417 -1.06 -19.81 3.18
N GLY A 418 -1.52 -20.86 2.50
CA GLY A 418 -0.65 -21.84 1.83
C GLY A 418 0.00 -21.35 0.54
N ARG A 419 -0.51 -20.27 -0.08
CA ARG A 419 0.04 -19.70 -1.33
C ARG A 419 0.68 -18.33 -1.14
N GLY A 420 0.55 -17.72 0.04
CA GLY A 420 0.99 -16.35 0.29
C GLY A 420 0.26 -15.32 -0.58
N VAL A 421 -0.98 -15.61 -0.98
CA VAL A 421 -1.83 -14.70 -1.76
C VAL A 421 -2.86 -14.05 -0.86
N ASP A 422 -3.39 -12.91 -1.29
CA ASP A 422 -4.44 -12.24 -0.55
C ASP A 422 -5.71 -13.11 -0.45
N VAL A 423 -6.46 -12.95 0.64
CA VAL A 423 -7.66 -13.73 0.90
C VAL A 423 -8.72 -13.49 -0.18
N ASP A 424 -8.75 -12.31 -0.81
CA ASP A 424 -9.67 -12.01 -1.88
C ASP A 424 -9.25 -12.67 -3.20
N GLU A 425 -7.95 -12.72 -3.53
CA GLU A 425 -7.45 -13.52 -4.67
C GLU A 425 -7.74 -15.03 -4.45
N ALA A 426 -7.58 -15.51 -3.20
CA ALA A 426 -7.91 -16.88 -2.84
C ALA A 426 -9.41 -17.17 -2.96
N LYS A 427 -10.27 -16.22 -2.56
CA LYS A 427 -11.72 -16.32 -2.75
C LYS A 427 -12.07 -16.35 -4.23
N GLU A 428 -11.52 -15.48 -5.07
CA GLU A 428 -11.80 -15.50 -6.51
C GLU A 428 -11.51 -16.88 -7.13
N ARG A 429 -10.42 -17.53 -6.70
CA ARG A 429 -10.08 -18.89 -7.16
C ARG A 429 -10.97 -19.98 -6.58
N VAL A 430 -11.39 -19.87 -5.32
CA VAL A 430 -12.26 -20.87 -4.66
C VAL A 430 -13.74 -20.71 -5.07
N TYR A 431 -14.17 -19.49 -5.36
CA TYR A 431 -15.55 -19.13 -5.72
C TYR A 431 -15.79 -19.06 -7.24
N GLY A 432 -14.77 -18.74 -8.04
CA GLY A 432 -14.82 -18.79 -9.50
C GLY A 432 -15.32 -17.53 -10.21
N GLU A 433 -15.31 -16.36 -9.57
CA GLU A 433 -15.74 -15.07 -10.18
C GLU A 433 -14.83 -13.90 -9.76
N GLU A 434 -14.61 -12.94 -10.67
CA GLU A 434 -13.88 -11.68 -10.45
C GLU A 434 -14.68 -10.72 -9.55
N SER A 435 -14.08 -10.23 -8.47
CA SER A 435 -14.65 -9.17 -7.63
C SER A 435 -13.84 -7.89 -7.74
N ASN A 436 -13.94 -7.20 -8.89
CA ASN A 436 -13.41 -5.85 -9.05
C ASN A 436 -14.43 -4.79 -8.62
N TYR A 437 -14.19 -4.06 -7.54
CA TYR A 437 -14.85 -2.77 -7.29
C TYR A 437 -13.95 -1.77 -6.54
N ILE A 438 -13.58 -0.67 -7.21
CA ILE A 438 -13.04 0.56 -6.61
C ILE A 438 -14.14 1.62 -6.66
N TYR A 439 -14.45 2.28 -5.53
CA TYR A 439 -15.40 3.40 -5.48
C TYR A 439 -14.86 4.57 -4.67
N SER A 440 -15.16 5.79 -5.12
CA SER A 440 -14.87 7.05 -4.43
C SER A 440 -16.04 7.46 -3.52
N TYR A 441 -15.77 7.74 -2.25
CA TYR A 441 -16.76 8.27 -1.29
C TYR A 441 -16.68 9.80 -1.21
N SER A 442 -17.83 10.49 -1.17
CA SER A 442 -17.91 11.91 -0.81
C SER A 442 -18.25 12.04 0.68
N ASN A 443 -17.30 12.52 1.48
CA ASN A 443 -17.46 12.66 2.94
C ASN A 443 -18.14 13.98 3.33
N THR A 444 -19.45 13.94 3.57
CA THR A 444 -20.16 14.94 4.40
C THR A 444 -21.04 14.20 5.40
N ALA A 445 -20.67 14.24 6.68
CA ALA A 445 -21.47 13.66 7.77
C ALA A 445 -22.43 14.70 8.35
N GLN A 446 -23.70 14.35 8.48
CA GLN A 446 -24.72 15.16 9.16
C GLN A 446 -24.98 14.55 10.55
N VAL A 447 -25.08 15.39 11.58
CA VAL A 447 -25.29 14.95 12.97
C VAL A 447 -26.52 15.65 13.54
N VAL A 448 -27.44 14.86 14.09
CA VAL A 448 -28.66 15.34 14.74
C VAL A 448 -28.80 14.65 16.10
N VAL A 449 -29.11 15.42 17.13
CA VAL A 449 -29.38 14.91 18.49
C VAL A 449 -30.88 15.02 18.76
N VAL A 450 -31.49 13.93 19.18
CA VAL A 450 -32.94 13.84 19.46
C VAL A 450 -33.19 13.29 20.87
N PRO A 451 -34.33 13.62 21.49
CA PRO A 451 -34.75 12.95 22.73
C PRO A 451 -35.05 11.46 22.49
N ASP A 452 -35.00 10.68 23.58
CA ASP A 452 -35.32 9.23 23.61
C ASP A 452 -36.83 8.97 23.44
N GLU A 453 -37.39 9.44 22.33
CA GLU A 453 -38.79 9.32 21.96
C GLU A 453 -38.91 8.72 20.57
N ILE A 454 -39.79 7.73 20.43
CA ILE A 454 -39.94 6.95 19.18
C ILE A 454 -40.16 7.85 17.96
N LEU A 455 -41.09 8.80 18.05
CA LEU A 455 -41.43 9.69 16.92
C LEU A 455 -40.29 10.65 16.58
N SER A 456 -39.57 11.16 17.58
CA SER A 456 -38.40 12.03 17.38
C SER A 456 -37.27 11.31 16.66
N ILE A 457 -36.99 10.06 17.05
CA ILE A 457 -35.99 9.19 16.40
C ILE A 457 -36.39 8.89 14.95
N GLN A 458 -37.65 8.50 14.72
CA GLN A 458 -38.16 8.19 13.38
C GLN A 458 -38.14 9.41 12.44
N SER A 459 -38.49 10.58 12.96
CA SER A 459 -38.47 11.85 12.22
C SER A 459 -37.06 12.20 11.78
N ALA A 460 -36.08 12.15 12.69
CA ALA A 460 -34.68 12.47 12.37
C ALA A 460 -34.05 11.48 11.37
N ILE A 461 -34.33 10.18 11.49
CA ILE A 461 -33.87 9.18 10.51
C ILE A 461 -34.47 9.45 9.13
N THR A 462 -35.75 9.83 9.09
CA THR A 462 -36.44 10.16 7.84
C THR A 462 -35.86 11.43 7.21
N ASP A 463 -35.59 12.45 8.02
CA ASP A 463 -35.02 13.73 7.57
C ASP A 463 -33.61 13.56 7.00
N LEU A 464 -32.72 12.85 7.71
CA LEU A 464 -31.37 12.50 7.24
C LEU A 464 -31.42 11.74 5.91
N ARG A 465 -32.37 10.82 5.75
CA ARG A 465 -32.53 10.08 4.51
C ARG A 465 -33.09 10.92 3.36
N VAL A 466 -34.17 11.65 3.60
CA VAL A 466 -34.96 12.30 2.53
C VAL A 466 -34.41 13.67 2.16
N HIS A 467 -34.06 14.48 3.16
CA HIS A 467 -33.64 15.86 2.95
C HIS A 467 -32.11 16.00 2.85
N HIS A 468 -31.36 15.13 3.52
CA HIS A 468 -29.89 15.12 3.45
C HIS A 468 -29.30 14.04 2.55
N GLY A 469 -30.13 13.15 1.98
CA GLY A 469 -29.68 12.14 1.02
C GLY A 469 -28.78 11.05 1.60
N CYS A 470 -28.75 10.86 2.93
CA CYS A 470 -27.89 9.88 3.58
C CYS A 470 -28.28 8.45 3.17
N ASN A 471 -27.30 7.67 2.73
CA ASN A 471 -27.47 6.25 2.38
C ASN A 471 -27.17 5.29 3.55
N LEU A 472 -26.53 5.81 4.59
CA LEU A 472 -26.25 5.11 5.85
C LEU A 472 -26.61 6.04 7.01
N VAL A 473 -27.45 5.57 7.93
CA VAL A 473 -27.78 6.26 9.17
C VAL A 473 -27.35 5.39 10.35
N ILE A 474 -26.55 5.97 11.24
CA ILE A 474 -26.09 5.32 12.47
C ILE A 474 -26.71 6.05 13.64
N THR A 475 -27.39 5.31 14.53
CA THR A 475 -27.84 5.85 15.82
C THR A 475 -26.91 5.38 16.93
N THR A 476 -26.75 6.18 17.98
CA THR A 476 -25.97 5.80 19.17
C THR A 476 -26.81 6.03 20.42
N GLY A 477 -26.94 5.02 21.28
CA GLY A 477 -27.72 5.13 22.51
C GLY A 477 -29.11 4.52 22.40
N GLY A 478 -29.79 4.39 23.55
CA GLY A 478 -31.16 3.91 23.62
C GLY A 478 -31.37 2.42 23.26
N THR A 479 -30.30 1.61 23.18
CA THR A 479 -30.37 0.17 22.80
C THR A 479 -30.40 -0.80 23.99
N GLY A 480 -30.34 -0.32 25.23
CA GLY A 480 -30.36 -1.13 26.44
C GLY A 480 -31.76 -1.60 26.85
N PHE A 481 -31.93 -1.93 28.13
CA PHE A 481 -33.20 -2.40 28.73
C PHE A 481 -33.88 -1.37 29.65
N ALA A 482 -33.32 -0.15 29.78
CA ALA A 482 -33.93 0.88 30.61
C ALA A 482 -35.27 1.35 30.01
N PRO A 483 -36.21 1.90 30.81
CA PRO A 483 -37.51 2.37 30.30
C PRO A 483 -37.42 3.46 29.21
N ARG A 484 -36.27 4.14 29.09
CA ARG A 484 -35.99 5.15 28.05
C ARG A 484 -35.26 4.57 26.83
N ASP A 485 -34.79 3.33 26.90
CA ASP A 485 -34.10 2.68 25.78
C ASP A 485 -35.11 2.21 24.71
N VAL A 486 -35.54 3.14 23.85
CA VAL A 486 -36.59 2.91 22.84
C VAL A 486 -36.09 2.90 21.39
N THR A 487 -34.77 2.99 21.18
CA THR A 487 -34.18 3.11 19.84
C THR A 487 -34.44 1.87 18.96
N PRO A 488 -34.32 0.62 19.48
CA PRO A 488 -34.69 -0.58 18.72
C PRO A 488 -36.15 -0.58 18.28
N GLU A 489 -37.08 -0.23 19.17
CA GLU A 489 -38.52 -0.14 18.88
C GLU A 489 -38.82 0.89 17.81
N ALA A 490 -38.14 2.04 17.87
CA ALA A 490 -38.29 3.10 16.89
C ALA A 490 -37.82 2.68 15.50
N VAL A 491 -36.70 1.95 15.41
CA VAL A 491 -36.05 1.56 14.15
C VAL A 491 -36.68 0.31 13.52
N VAL A 492 -37.08 -0.69 14.31
CA VAL A 492 -37.68 -1.95 13.79
C VAL A 492 -38.94 -1.67 12.96
N SER A 493 -39.76 -0.70 13.37
CA SER A 493 -40.99 -0.35 12.66
C SER A 493 -40.73 0.27 11.28
N MET A 494 -39.55 0.87 11.09
CA MET A 494 -39.14 1.54 9.86
C MET A 494 -38.43 0.61 8.87
N ILE A 495 -37.99 -0.58 9.28
CA ILE A 495 -37.21 -1.50 8.43
C ILE A 495 -38.11 -2.34 7.52
N GLU A 496 -37.76 -2.39 6.23
CA GLU A 496 -38.37 -3.30 5.25
C GLU A 496 -37.66 -4.65 5.22
N LYS A 497 -36.32 -4.63 5.26
CA LYS A 497 -35.46 -5.82 5.20
C LYS A 497 -34.46 -5.80 6.34
N ARG A 498 -34.66 -6.68 7.32
CA ARG A 498 -33.79 -6.78 8.50
C ARG A 498 -32.48 -7.49 8.15
N ALA A 499 -31.38 -6.94 8.64
CA ALA A 499 -30.02 -7.43 8.41
C ALA A 499 -29.47 -8.08 9.70
N THR A 500 -30.06 -9.21 10.11
CA THR A 500 -29.72 -9.90 11.37
C THR A 500 -28.25 -10.33 11.46
N GLY A 501 -27.58 -10.57 10.32
CA GLY A 501 -26.15 -10.85 10.28
C GLY A 501 -25.29 -9.70 10.80
N ILE A 502 -25.66 -8.44 10.48
CA ILE A 502 -24.98 -7.24 11.00
C ILE A 502 -25.21 -7.13 12.50
N GLU A 503 -26.43 -7.39 12.98
CA GLU A 503 -26.75 -7.38 14.43
C GLU A 503 -25.86 -8.35 15.21
N HIS A 504 -25.66 -9.57 14.70
CA HIS A 504 -24.79 -10.58 15.31
C HIS A 504 -23.31 -10.18 15.27
N MET A 505 -22.86 -9.60 14.15
CA MET A 505 -21.48 -9.11 13.99
C MET A 505 -21.16 -8.02 15.02
N LEU A 506 -22.06 -7.05 15.22
CA LEU A 506 -21.89 -5.97 16.20
C LEU A 506 -21.78 -6.51 17.64
N LEU A 507 -22.60 -7.51 17.99
CA LEU A 507 -22.54 -8.16 19.30
C LEU A 507 -21.25 -8.96 19.50
N ARG A 508 -20.74 -9.62 18.44
CA ARG A 508 -19.48 -10.37 18.49
C ARG A 508 -18.26 -9.45 18.63
N CYS A 509 -18.19 -8.38 17.85
CA CYS A 509 -17.07 -7.44 17.86
C CYS A 509 -16.84 -6.86 19.27
N CYS A 510 -17.91 -6.42 19.94
CA CYS A 510 -17.86 -5.92 21.32
C CYS A 510 -17.50 -7.01 22.36
N ARG A 511 -17.83 -8.29 22.11
CA ARG A 511 -17.50 -9.40 23.02
C ARG A 511 -16.00 -9.67 23.05
N ASP A 512 -15.37 -9.73 21.87
CA ASP A 512 -13.99 -10.20 21.71
C ASP A 512 -12.97 -9.16 22.21
N ARG A 513 -13.35 -7.87 22.32
CA ARG A 513 -12.45 -6.76 22.67
C ARG A 513 -12.66 -6.17 24.08
N SER A 514 -13.75 -6.49 24.78
CA SER A 514 -14.05 -5.89 26.09
C SER A 514 -13.70 -6.78 27.29
N LYS A 515 -12.97 -6.25 28.28
CA LYS A 515 -12.76 -6.88 29.61
C LYS A 515 -14.08 -7.12 30.37
N SER A 516 -15.17 -6.46 29.95
CA SER A 516 -16.53 -6.61 30.49
C SER A 516 -17.50 -7.24 29.47
N GLY A 517 -16.98 -7.93 28.44
CA GLY A 517 -17.71 -8.47 27.29
C GLY A 517 -18.88 -9.42 27.58
N LYS A 518 -19.19 -9.70 28.86
CA LYS A 518 -20.40 -10.41 29.30
C LYS A 518 -21.67 -9.55 29.18
N PHE A 519 -21.56 -8.22 29.32
CA PHE A 519 -22.72 -7.33 29.33
C PHE A 519 -23.12 -6.81 27.93
N VAL A 520 -22.34 -7.12 26.88
CA VAL A 520 -22.66 -6.75 25.50
C VAL A 520 -24.02 -7.29 25.04
N TYR A 521 -24.39 -8.48 25.53
CA TYR A 521 -25.67 -9.13 25.25
C TYR A 521 -26.87 -8.38 25.83
N LEU A 522 -26.65 -7.36 26.65
CA LEU A 522 -27.70 -6.47 27.13
C LEU A 522 -28.02 -5.33 26.14
N SER A 523 -27.23 -5.18 25.08
CA SER A 523 -27.56 -4.29 23.96
C SER A 523 -28.46 -5.02 22.96
N ARG A 524 -29.44 -4.31 22.42
CA ARG A 524 -30.41 -4.82 21.45
C ARG A 524 -30.22 -4.15 20.09
N PRO A 525 -29.09 -4.39 19.38
CA PRO A 525 -28.84 -3.72 18.12
C PRO A 525 -29.83 -4.18 17.05
N VAL A 526 -30.22 -3.23 16.20
CA VAL A 526 -31.10 -3.42 15.07
C VAL A 526 -30.41 -2.86 13.83
N ALA A 527 -30.41 -3.63 12.75
CA ALA A 527 -29.89 -3.20 11.47
C ALA A 527 -30.81 -3.62 10.33
N GLY A 528 -30.95 -2.77 9.31
CA GLY A 528 -31.76 -3.12 8.15
C GLY A 528 -31.97 -1.96 7.17
N VAL A 529 -32.59 -2.28 6.04
CA VAL A 529 -32.93 -1.30 5.01
C VAL A 529 -34.28 -0.68 5.33
N LEU A 530 -34.34 0.66 5.36
CA LEU A 530 -35.56 1.42 5.66
C LEU A 530 -36.63 1.26 4.56
N LYS A 531 -37.91 1.26 4.96
CA LYS A 531 -39.08 1.27 4.07
C LYS A 531 -39.17 2.58 3.29
N GLY A 532 -39.43 2.51 1.99
CA GLY A 532 -39.76 3.68 1.17
C GLY A 532 -38.91 3.82 -0.09
N ASP A 533 -39.04 4.97 -0.77
CA ASP A 533 -38.54 5.15 -2.13
C ASP A 533 -37.03 5.27 -2.26
N THR A 534 -36.37 5.82 -1.25
CA THR A 534 -34.92 5.97 -1.19
C THR A 534 -34.28 4.89 -0.33
N ALA A 535 -33.28 4.22 -0.90
CA ALA A 535 -32.54 3.16 -0.23
C ALA A 535 -31.56 3.73 0.80
N CYS A 536 -31.75 3.36 2.06
CA CYS A 536 -30.90 3.74 3.18
C CYS A 536 -30.78 2.59 4.17
N LEU A 537 -29.56 2.26 4.55
CA LEU A 537 -29.26 1.33 5.65
C LEU A 537 -29.34 2.10 6.98
N VAL A 538 -30.00 1.52 7.98
CA VAL A 538 -29.97 2.02 9.36
C VAL A 538 -29.32 0.99 10.27
N VAL A 539 -28.46 1.45 11.18
CA VAL A 539 -27.76 0.61 12.16
C VAL A 539 -27.76 1.29 13.52
N THR A 540 -28.18 0.59 14.56
CA THR A 540 -28.18 1.12 15.92
C THR A 540 -26.97 0.63 16.71
N LEU A 541 -26.23 1.56 17.31
CA LEU A 541 -25.07 1.29 18.15
C LEU A 541 -25.36 1.61 19.64
N PRO A 542 -24.65 0.97 20.58
CA PRO A 542 -24.78 1.28 22.00
C PRO A 542 -24.39 2.73 22.32
N GLY A 543 -24.90 3.26 23.43
CA GLY A 543 -24.57 4.63 23.87
C GLY A 543 -23.20 4.78 24.55
N SER A 544 -22.53 3.68 24.88
CA SER A 544 -21.20 3.73 25.49
C SER A 544 -20.16 4.11 24.45
N ARG A 545 -19.50 5.25 24.65
CA ARG A 545 -18.41 5.75 23.79
C ARG A 545 -17.36 4.68 23.48
N ARG A 546 -16.93 3.94 24.51
CA ARG A 546 -15.96 2.85 24.37
C ARG A 546 -16.47 1.75 23.43
N ALA A 547 -17.73 1.34 23.56
CA ALA A 547 -18.30 0.31 22.72
C ALA A 547 -18.43 0.77 21.26
N VAL A 548 -18.75 2.05 21.03
CA VAL A 548 -18.79 2.64 19.68
C VAL A 548 -17.38 2.69 19.07
N GLU A 549 -16.37 3.12 19.82
CA GLU A 549 -14.96 3.13 19.39
C GLU A 549 -14.44 1.71 19.08
N GLU A 550 -14.83 0.71 19.87
CA GLU A 550 -14.48 -0.70 19.61
C GLU A 550 -15.13 -1.25 18.34
N ILE A 551 -16.42 -0.93 18.10
CA ILE A 551 -17.17 -1.37 16.91
C ILE A 551 -16.65 -0.69 15.64
N LEU A 552 -16.55 0.64 15.65
CA LEU A 552 -16.18 1.43 14.46
C LEU A 552 -14.67 1.47 14.24
N GLY A 553 -13.87 1.07 15.23
CA GLY A 553 -12.43 0.84 15.08
C GLY A 553 -12.07 -0.52 14.47
N ASP A 554 -13.06 -1.39 14.24
CA ASP A 554 -12.88 -2.67 13.55
C ASP A 554 -13.10 -2.51 12.04
N SER A 555 -12.04 -2.66 11.25
CA SER A 555 -12.10 -2.50 9.79
C SER A 555 -13.08 -3.48 9.14
N GLU A 556 -13.21 -4.71 9.65
CA GLU A 556 -14.14 -5.71 9.10
C GLU A 556 -15.60 -5.24 9.26
N VAL A 557 -15.92 -4.61 10.39
CA VAL A 557 -17.25 -4.05 10.64
C VAL A 557 -17.52 -2.88 9.71
N VAL A 558 -16.56 -1.96 9.56
CA VAL A 558 -16.72 -0.79 8.68
C VAL A 558 -16.92 -1.22 7.24
N ASP A 559 -16.12 -2.15 6.74
CA ASP A 559 -16.22 -2.65 5.35
C ASP A 559 -17.59 -3.28 5.07
N VAL A 560 -18.10 -4.10 6.00
CA VAL A 560 -19.43 -4.73 5.90
C VAL A 560 -20.53 -3.67 5.90
N LEU A 561 -20.44 -2.64 6.74
CA LEU A 561 -21.44 -1.57 6.80
C LEU A 561 -21.45 -0.72 5.52
N MET A 562 -20.29 -0.39 4.98
CA MET A 562 -20.16 0.38 3.75
C MET A 562 -20.67 -0.40 2.54
N GLU A 563 -20.35 -1.69 2.44
CA GLU A 563 -20.83 -2.55 1.36
C GLU A 563 -22.33 -2.81 1.46
N ALA A 564 -22.86 -3.03 2.67
CA ALA A 564 -24.30 -3.19 2.89
C ALA A 564 -25.09 -1.92 2.50
N ALA A 565 -24.57 -0.73 2.83
CA ALA A 565 -25.17 0.53 2.41
C ALA A 565 -25.16 0.69 0.88
N ARG A 566 -24.07 0.28 0.21
CA ARG A 566 -23.95 0.28 -1.26
C ARG A 566 -24.99 -0.64 -1.91
N ILE A 567 -25.09 -1.89 -1.44
CA ILE A 567 -26.05 -2.88 -1.96
C ILE A 567 -27.49 -2.39 -1.80
N ALA A 568 -27.81 -1.74 -0.67
CA ALA A 568 -29.12 -1.15 -0.45
C ALA A 568 -29.47 -0.14 -1.56
N VAL A 569 -28.53 0.73 -1.93
CA VAL A 569 -28.69 1.74 -3.00
C VAL A 569 -28.83 1.12 -4.40
N TRP A 570 -28.10 0.03 -4.68
CA TRP A 570 -28.08 -0.59 -6.00
C TRP A 570 -29.43 -1.17 -6.44
N LYS A 571 -30.21 -1.77 -5.52
CA LYS A 571 -31.47 -2.48 -5.85
C LYS A 571 -32.60 -1.59 -6.41
N LYS A 572 -32.45 -0.25 -6.44
CA LYS A 572 -33.48 0.65 -7.00
C LYS A 572 -33.10 1.39 -8.28
N ARG A 573 -31.81 1.55 -8.60
CA ARG A 573 -31.42 2.11 -9.91
C ARG A 573 -31.76 1.15 -11.07
N SER A 574 -31.66 -0.15 -10.84
CA SER A 574 -31.92 -1.17 -11.87
C SER A 574 -33.41 -1.38 -12.23
N PHE A 575 -34.35 -0.73 -11.54
CA PHE A 575 -35.80 -0.83 -11.83
C PHE A 575 -36.34 0.35 -12.65
N TYR A 576 -35.63 1.48 -12.72
CA TYR A 576 -36.06 2.66 -13.49
C TYR A 576 -35.36 2.82 -14.85
N ASP A 577 -34.14 2.28 -15.02
CA ASP A 577 -33.38 2.39 -16.28
C ASP A 577 -33.65 1.28 -17.31
N TYR A 578 -34.67 0.42 -17.09
CA TYR A 578 -35.09 -0.59 -18.08
C TYR A 578 -36.38 -0.21 -18.85
N ASN A 579 -36.90 1.02 -18.68
CA ASN A 579 -38.08 1.53 -19.40
C ASN A 579 -37.86 2.87 -20.13
N SER A 580 -36.62 3.29 -20.35
CA SER A 580 -36.29 4.41 -21.23
C SER A 580 -34.93 4.16 -21.90
N GLY A 581 -34.98 3.62 -23.11
CA GLY A 581 -33.82 3.30 -23.96
C GLY A 581 -34.14 2.16 -24.91
#